data_AF-A0AA96U9I6-F1
#
_entry.id   AF-A0AA96U9I6-F1
#
_cell.length_a   1.000
_cell.length_b   1.000
_cell.length_c   1.000
_cell.angle_alpha   90.00
_cell.angle_beta   90.00
_cell.angle_gamma   90.00
#
_symmetry.space_group_name_H-M   'P 1'
#
loop_
_entity.id
_entity.type
_entity.pdbx_description
1 polymer ?
#
loop_
_entity_poly.entity_id
_entity_poly.type
_entity_poly.pdbx_seq_one_letter_code
_entity_poly.pdbx_strand_id
1 'polypeptide(L)'
;MTELPHHRALLAAVDWPSLEVPHPTERLDAALLARMTDPDPAERARALDRVFHLVDHQNTIYGATPPVARYLAAILGEFADAPRLRLRLLTWLEAMAYDADDARVAAMRRWLGQGPHPPLREFRALRPDLFAAVRPFLTDADQDVREAALIAALPLSEHPDLADLRPELAGHAERLLATSTDRRRRDRALDALRGWGRDTAALENAEDRAAQERYARLRAERERGDGERGDGERAGWGSAEYSEQPPF
;
A
#
# COMPACT_ATOMS: atom_id res chain seq x y z
N MET A 1 -7.40 14.17 -15.18
CA MET A 1 -7.83 13.26 -14.09
C MET A 1 -9.33 13.13 -14.20
N THR A 2 -9.85 11.90 -14.22
CA THR A 2 -11.29 11.63 -14.30
C THR A 2 -11.85 11.65 -12.89
N GLU A 3 -13.00 12.27 -12.68
CA GLU A 3 -13.67 12.26 -11.38
C GLU A 3 -14.13 10.83 -11.05
N LEU A 4 -13.90 10.38 -9.81
CA LEU A 4 -14.37 9.07 -9.36
C LEU A 4 -15.91 9.04 -9.38
N PRO A 5 -16.54 7.98 -9.90
CA PRO A 5 -17.98 7.83 -9.80
C PRO A 5 -18.43 7.84 -8.34
N HIS A 6 -19.64 8.38 -8.09
CA HIS A 6 -20.25 8.35 -6.78
C HIS A 6 -20.30 6.91 -6.22
N HIS A 7 -19.99 6.71 -4.94
CA HIS A 7 -19.82 5.39 -4.32
C HIS A 7 -21.01 4.44 -4.54
N ARG A 8 -22.25 4.95 -4.52
CA ARG A 8 -23.47 4.18 -4.84
C ARG A 8 -23.50 3.62 -6.26
N ALA A 9 -22.97 4.35 -7.24
CA ALA A 9 -22.89 3.87 -8.62
C ALA A 9 -21.86 2.73 -8.73
N LEU A 10 -20.74 2.81 -7.99
CA LEU A 10 -19.75 1.73 -7.91
C LEU A 10 -20.35 0.45 -7.31
N LEU A 11 -21.14 0.57 -6.24
CA LEU A 11 -21.81 -0.57 -5.62
C LEU A 11 -22.72 -1.33 -6.60
N ALA A 12 -23.41 -0.60 -7.49
CA ALA A 12 -24.32 -1.21 -8.47
C ALA A 12 -23.61 -1.74 -9.73
N ALA A 13 -22.46 -1.16 -10.10
CA ALA A 13 -21.78 -1.47 -11.35
C ALA A 13 -20.89 -2.71 -11.30
N VAL A 14 -20.50 -3.15 -10.10
CA VAL A 14 -19.55 -4.24 -9.90
C VAL A 14 -20.30 -5.50 -9.44
N ASP A 15 -20.01 -6.64 -10.08
CA ASP A 15 -20.50 -7.95 -9.64
C ASP A 15 -19.65 -8.47 -8.47
N TRP A 16 -19.82 -7.87 -7.29
CA TRP A 16 -19.00 -8.13 -6.09
C TRP A 16 -18.85 -9.62 -5.72
N PRO A 17 -19.91 -10.45 -5.76
CA PRO A 17 -19.78 -11.86 -5.42
C PRO A 17 -18.94 -12.68 -6.40
N SER A 18 -18.71 -12.17 -7.62
CA SER A 18 -17.85 -12.84 -8.61
C SER A 18 -16.37 -12.58 -8.41
N LEU A 19 -16.00 -11.56 -7.62
CA LEU A 19 -14.62 -11.13 -7.45
C LEU A 19 -13.83 -12.15 -6.64
N GLU A 20 -12.60 -12.41 -7.10
CA GLU A 20 -11.64 -13.23 -6.38
C GLU A 20 -11.23 -12.57 -5.05
N VAL A 21 -11.34 -13.34 -3.97
CA VAL A 21 -10.89 -13.01 -2.61
C VAL A 21 -9.92 -14.10 -2.13
N PRO A 22 -9.10 -13.87 -1.08
CA PRO A 22 -8.10 -14.82 -0.62
C PRO A 22 -8.66 -16.19 -0.26
N HIS A 23 -9.86 -16.23 0.34
CA HIS A 23 -10.51 -17.46 0.81
C HIS A 23 -11.64 -17.88 -0.15
N PRO A 24 -11.51 -19.01 -0.89
CA PRO A 24 -12.46 -19.39 -1.93
C PRO A 24 -13.90 -19.67 -1.49
N THR A 25 -14.16 -19.76 -0.18
CA THR A 25 -15.50 -19.95 0.41
C THR A 25 -16.16 -18.63 0.81
N GLU A 26 -15.39 -17.54 0.85
CA GLU A 26 -15.88 -16.23 1.25
C GLU A 26 -16.25 -15.39 0.03
N ARG A 27 -17.17 -14.44 0.21
CA ARG A 27 -17.64 -13.57 -0.86
C ARG A 27 -17.74 -12.15 -0.33
N LEU A 28 -17.41 -11.22 -1.21
CA LEU A 28 -17.68 -9.81 -0.99
C LEU A 28 -19.07 -9.50 -1.57
N ASP A 29 -19.85 -8.67 -0.88
CA ASP A 29 -21.17 -8.26 -1.34
C ASP A 29 -21.34 -6.74 -1.25
N ALA A 30 -22.23 -6.20 -2.09
CA ALA A 30 -22.50 -4.77 -2.14
C ALA A 30 -23.10 -4.23 -0.83
N ALA A 31 -23.86 -5.06 -0.09
CA ALA A 31 -24.53 -4.64 1.13
C ALA A 31 -23.52 -4.43 2.27
N LEU A 32 -22.49 -5.28 2.36
CA LEU A 32 -21.38 -5.17 3.29
C LEU A 32 -20.58 -3.89 3.02
N LEU A 33 -20.27 -3.60 1.76
CA LEU A 33 -19.59 -2.35 1.39
C LEU A 33 -20.46 -1.13 1.70
N ALA A 34 -21.77 -1.19 1.45
CA ALA A 34 -22.70 -0.10 1.78
C ALA A 34 -22.73 0.22 3.29
N ARG A 35 -22.56 -0.79 4.16
CA ARG A 35 -22.49 -0.59 5.63
C ARG A 35 -21.26 0.19 6.09
N MET A 36 -20.23 0.35 5.25
CA MET A 36 -19.07 1.19 5.57
C MET A 36 -19.44 2.67 5.71
N THR A 37 -20.56 3.09 5.11
CA THR A 37 -21.13 4.45 5.20
C THR A 37 -22.39 4.49 6.07
N ASP A 38 -22.64 3.47 6.89
CA ASP A 38 -23.78 3.45 7.80
C ASP A 38 -23.73 4.63 8.80
N PRO A 39 -24.85 5.26 9.18
CA PRO A 39 -24.85 6.28 10.22
C PRO A 39 -24.32 5.77 11.57
N ASP A 40 -24.49 4.49 11.91
CA ASP A 40 -23.98 3.88 13.13
C ASP A 40 -22.45 3.62 13.04
N PRO A 41 -21.62 4.30 13.87
CA PRO A 41 -20.18 4.08 13.89
C PRO A 41 -19.76 2.62 14.16
N ALA A 42 -20.55 1.86 14.91
CA ALA A 42 -20.25 0.45 15.21
C ALA A 42 -20.43 -0.42 13.97
N GLU A 43 -21.50 -0.19 13.19
CA GLU A 43 -21.73 -0.89 11.93
C GLU A 43 -20.66 -0.53 10.88
N ARG A 44 -20.26 0.75 10.79
CA ARG A 44 -19.13 1.16 9.93
C ARG A 44 -17.86 0.42 10.27
N ALA A 45 -17.50 0.36 11.54
CA ALA A 45 -16.27 -0.28 11.99
C ALA A 45 -16.29 -1.79 11.69
N ARG A 46 -17.40 -2.49 11.99
CA ARG A 46 -17.56 -3.92 11.68
C ARG A 46 -17.49 -4.21 10.19
N ALA A 47 -18.15 -3.38 9.38
CA ALA A 47 -18.11 -3.51 7.93
C ALA A 47 -16.69 -3.34 7.40
N LEU A 48 -15.96 -2.32 7.89
CA LEU A 48 -14.57 -2.08 7.52
C LEU A 48 -13.66 -3.26 7.88
N ASP A 49 -13.76 -3.77 9.11
CA ASP A 49 -12.98 -4.93 9.57
C ASP A 49 -13.23 -6.15 8.67
N ARG A 50 -14.50 -6.40 8.36
CA ARG A 50 -14.89 -7.53 7.51
C ARG A 50 -14.41 -7.37 6.07
N VAL A 51 -14.54 -6.18 5.48
CA VAL A 51 -14.06 -5.91 4.12
C VAL A 51 -12.54 -6.09 4.05
N PHE A 52 -11.78 -5.52 4.99
CA PHE A 52 -10.33 -5.65 5.00
C PHE A 52 -9.88 -7.10 5.13
N HIS A 53 -10.49 -7.88 6.02
CA HIS A 53 -10.22 -9.30 6.12
C HIS A 53 -10.46 -10.06 4.80
N LEU A 54 -11.45 -9.64 4.00
CA LEU A 54 -11.80 -10.28 2.72
C LEU A 54 -10.87 -9.91 1.57
N VAL A 55 -10.07 -8.85 1.67
CA VAL A 55 -9.25 -8.37 0.54
C VAL A 55 -7.78 -8.15 0.87
N ASP A 56 -7.40 -8.35 2.13
CA ASP A 56 -6.03 -8.22 2.63
C ASP A 56 -5.51 -9.59 3.08
N HIS A 57 -4.61 -10.17 2.28
CA HIS A 57 -3.94 -11.41 2.62
C HIS A 57 -2.59 -11.51 1.92
N GLN A 58 -1.55 -11.88 2.66
CA GLN A 58 -0.20 -12.17 2.15
C GLN A 58 0.37 -11.11 1.19
N ASN A 59 0.08 -9.82 1.41
CA ASN A 59 0.55 -8.71 0.56
C ASN A 59 0.22 -8.93 -0.94
N THR A 60 -0.93 -9.54 -1.23
CA THR A 60 -1.34 -9.92 -2.59
C THR A 60 -2.52 -9.08 -3.06
N ILE A 61 -2.43 -8.56 -4.29
CA ILE A 61 -3.54 -7.88 -4.96
C ILE A 61 -4.43 -8.94 -5.62
N TYR A 62 -5.63 -9.15 -5.07
CA TYR A 62 -6.64 -10.08 -5.58
C TYR A 62 -7.61 -9.38 -6.53
N GLY A 63 -8.44 -10.14 -7.26
CA GLY A 63 -9.45 -9.59 -8.14
C GLY A 63 -10.41 -8.59 -7.46
N ALA A 64 -10.70 -8.77 -6.16
CA ALA A 64 -11.51 -7.83 -5.40
C ALA A 64 -10.78 -6.53 -4.99
N THR A 65 -9.44 -6.53 -4.96
CA THR A 65 -8.65 -5.41 -4.42
C THR A 65 -8.81 -4.11 -5.22
N PRO A 66 -8.70 -4.08 -6.58
CA PRO A 66 -8.90 -2.83 -7.33
C PRO A 66 -10.32 -2.25 -7.21
N PRO A 67 -11.42 -3.02 -7.35
CA PRO A 67 -12.77 -2.49 -7.15
C PRO A 67 -13.00 -1.96 -5.73
N VAL A 68 -12.49 -2.64 -4.71
CA VAL A 68 -12.55 -2.14 -3.33
C VAL A 68 -11.75 -0.86 -3.18
N ALA A 69 -10.52 -0.78 -3.67
CA ALA A 69 -9.73 0.46 -3.60
C ALA A 69 -10.44 1.65 -4.24
N ARG A 70 -11.10 1.45 -5.39
CA ARG A 70 -11.93 2.47 -6.04
C ARG A 70 -13.11 2.90 -5.18
N TYR A 71 -13.81 1.95 -4.55
CA TYR A 71 -14.90 2.25 -3.63
C TYR A 71 -14.45 3.03 -2.40
N LEU A 72 -13.36 2.59 -1.76
CA LEU A 72 -12.79 3.25 -0.58
C LEU A 72 -12.33 4.68 -0.89
N ALA A 73 -11.71 4.89 -2.04
CA ALA A 73 -11.35 6.22 -2.52
C ALA A 73 -12.58 7.13 -2.68
N ALA A 74 -13.69 6.59 -3.19
CA ALA A 74 -14.94 7.35 -3.38
C ALA A 74 -15.66 7.73 -2.08
N ILE A 75 -15.44 7.00 -0.97
CA ILE A 75 -16.05 7.31 0.34
C ILE A 75 -15.09 8.06 1.28
N LEU A 76 -13.82 8.24 0.91
CA LEU A 76 -12.81 8.81 1.80
C LEU A 76 -13.19 10.23 2.28
N GLY A 77 -13.82 11.02 1.42
CA GLY A 77 -14.32 12.37 1.71
C GLY A 77 -15.59 12.41 2.57
N GLU A 78 -16.36 11.32 2.66
CA GLU A 78 -17.61 11.25 3.43
C GLU A 78 -17.34 11.27 4.95
N PHE A 79 -16.12 10.94 5.36
CA PHE A 79 -15.75 10.81 6.76
C PHE A 79 -15.08 12.06 7.31
N ALA A 80 -15.56 13.25 6.93
CA ALA A 80 -15.02 14.55 7.34
C ALA A 80 -14.88 14.68 8.88
N ASP A 81 -15.84 14.14 9.62
CA ASP A 81 -15.97 14.15 11.08
C ASP A 81 -15.39 12.90 11.78
N ALA A 82 -14.85 11.94 11.03
CA ALA A 82 -14.34 10.67 11.56
C ALA A 82 -12.86 10.43 11.20
N PRO A 83 -11.91 11.20 11.78
CA PRO A 83 -10.48 11.14 11.43
C PRO A 83 -9.88 9.73 11.64
N ARG A 84 -10.33 8.99 12.66
CA ARG A 84 -9.89 7.60 12.88
C ARG A 84 -10.29 6.67 11.74
N LEU A 85 -11.48 6.85 11.19
CA LEU A 85 -11.95 6.01 10.08
C LEU A 85 -11.19 6.33 8.80
N ARG A 86 -11.01 7.62 8.52
CA ARG A 86 -10.17 8.11 7.42
C ARG A 86 -8.75 7.58 7.51
N LEU A 87 -8.12 7.65 8.69
CA LEU A 87 -6.79 7.10 8.92
C LEU A 87 -6.73 5.61 8.58
N ARG A 88 -7.72 4.82 9.00
CA ARG A 88 -7.77 3.39 8.68
C ARG A 88 -7.87 3.12 7.18
N LEU A 89 -8.71 3.89 6.46
CA LEU A 89 -8.84 3.79 5.01
C LEU A 89 -7.53 4.15 4.29
N LEU A 90 -6.90 5.25 4.70
CA LEU A 90 -5.60 5.67 4.15
C LEU A 90 -4.50 4.66 4.45
N THR A 91 -4.47 4.09 5.66
CA THR A 91 -3.48 3.06 6.03
C THR A 91 -3.62 1.81 5.17
N TRP A 92 -4.86 1.42 4.85
CA TRP A 92 -5.10 0.30 3.93
C TRP A 92 -4.68 0.63 2.50
N LEU A 93 -5.03 1.83 1.99
CA LEU A 93 -4.58 2.29 0.67
C LEU A 93 -3.06 2.38 0.59
N GLU A 94 -2.40 2.82 1.66
CA GLU A 94 -0.94 2.82 1.82
C GLU A 94 -0.36 1.41 1.68
N ALA A 95 -0.95 0.41 2.34
CA ALA A 95 -0.49 -0.97 2.23
C ALA A 95 -0.61 -1.49 0.79
N MET A 96 -1.78 -1.34 0.18
CA MET A 96 -2.04 -1.84 -1.18
C MET A 96 -1.23 -1.09 -2.24
N ALA A 97 -1.05 0.22 -2.10
CA ALA A 97 -0.26 1.00 -3.04
C ALA A 97 1.23 0.60 -2.98
N TYR A 98 1.74 0.27 -1.79
CA TYR A 98 3.09 -0.24 -1.62
C TYR A 98 3.26 -1.66 -2.20
N ASP A 99 2.29 -2.55 -1.98
CA ASP A 99 2.30 -3.90 -2.58
C ASP A 99 2.20 -3.86 -4.11
N ALA A 100 1.68 -2.77 -4.65
CA ALA A 100 1.57 -2.51 -6.09
C ALA A 100 2.67 -1.61 -6.67
N ASP A 101 3.70 -1.26 -5.91
CA ASP A 101 4.76 -0.33 -6.33
C ASP A 101 5.67 -0.91 -7.45
N ASP A 102 6.44 -0.05 -8.09
CA ASP A 102 7.33 -0.43 -9.20
C ASP A 102 8.47 -1.35 -8.74
N ALA A 103 8.97 -1.18 -7.52
CA ALA A 103 10.02 -2.00 -6.94
C ALA A 103 9.55 -3.45 -6.72
N ARG A 104 8.31 -3.64 -6.24
CA ARG A 104 7.65 -4.94 -6.04
C ARG A 104 7.42 -5.64 -7.37
N VAL A 105 6.93 -4.92 -8.38
CA VAL A 105 6.77 -5.48 -9.73
C VAL A 105 8.11 -5.88 -10.33
N ALA A 106 9.15 -5.06 -10.18
CA ALA A 106 10.49 -5.37 -10.66
C ALA A 106 11.08 -6.59 -9.93
N ALA A 107 10.89 -6.71 -8.62
CA ALA A 107 11.29 -7.87 -7.84
C ALA A 107 10.56 -9.14 -8.31
N MET A 108 9.24 -9.08 -8.51
CA MET A 108 8.45 -10.21 -9.01
C MET A 108 8.96 -10.68 -10.37
N ARG A 109 9.26 -9.74 -11.28
CA ARG A 109 9.85 -10.06 -12.59
C ARG A 109 11.22 -10.73 -12.45
N ARG A 110 12.07 -10.21 -11.56
CA ARG A 110 13.42 -10.75 -11.33
C ARG A 110 13.40 -12.16 -10.76
N TRP A 111 12.55 -12.41 -9.76
CA TRP A 111 12.59 -13.65 -8.99
C TRP A 111 11.66 -14.74 -9.53
N LEU A 112 10.50 -14.37 -10.05
CA LEU A 112 9.50 -15.32 -10.55
C LEU A 112 9.43 -15.37 -12.08
N GLY A 113 10.12 -14.47 -12.78
CA GLY A 113 9.98 -14.32 -14.24
C GLY A 113 8.60 -13.79 -14.66
N GLN A 114 7.80 -13.30 -13.72
CA GLN A 114 6.40 -12.92 -13.93
C GLN A 114 6.26 -11.39 -13.99
N GLY A 115 5.52 -10.90 -14.99
CA GLY A 115 5.02 -9.52 -14.99
C GLY A 115 3.82 -9.36 -14.06
N PRO A 116 3.33 -8.11 -13.86
CA PRO A 116 2.16 -7.87 -13.02
C PRO A 116 0.97 -8.68 -13.54
N HIS A 117 0.33 -9.48 -12.69
CA HIS A 117 -0.88 -10.25 -13.00
C HIS A 117 -2.10 -9.33 -13.17
N PRO A 118 -3.23 -9.79 -13.74
CA PRO A 118 -4.33 -8.90 -14.15
C PRO A 118 -4.85 -7.97 -13.05
N PRO A 119 -5.18 -8.43 -11.81
CA PRO A 119 -5.62 -7.55 -10.73
C PRO A 119 -4.59 -6.47 -10.35
N LEU A 120 -3.30 -6.83 -10.30
CA LEU A 120 -2.24 -5.86 -10.02
C LEU A 120 -2.10 -4.81 -11.11
N ARG A 121 -2.26 -5.18 -12.39
CA ARG A 121 -2.28 -4.20 -13.49
C ARG A 121 -3.46 -3.24 -13.38
N GLU A 122 -4.64 -3.76 -13.03
CA GLU A 122 -5.84 -2.96 -12.83
C GLU A 122 -5.67 -1.99 -11.66
N PHE A 123 -5.20 -2.45 -10.51
CA PHE A 123 -4.92 -1.57 -9.37
C PHE A 123 -3.95 -0.45 -9.73
N ARG A 124 -2.86 -0.78 -10.45
CA ARG A 124 -1.87 0.22 -10.88
C ARG A 124 -2.43 1.23 -11.88
N ALA A 125 -3.40 0.84 -12.70
CA ALA A 125 -4.09 1.76 -13.60
C ALA A 125 -4.99 2.76 -12.84
N LEU A 126 -5.42 2.45 -11.62
CA LEU A 126 -6.19 3.35 -10.77
C LEU A 126 -5.34 4.42 -10.08
N ARG A 127 -4.00 4.38 -10.17
CA ARG A 127 -3.11 5.28 -9.44
C ARG A 127 -3.49 6.77 -9.57
N PRO A 128 -3.80 7.31 -10.76
CA PRO A 128 -4.25 8.70 -10.87
C PRO A 128 -5.53 9.00 -10.09
N ASP A 129 -6.53 8.12 -10.15
CA ASP A 129 -7.82 8.31 -9.47
C ASP A 129 -7.67 8.17 -7.95
N LEU A 130 -6.89 7.19 -7.48
CA LEU A 130 -6.58 7.00 -6.07
C LEU A 130 -5.78 8.20 -5.53
N PHE A 131 -4.80 8.69 -6.28
CA PHE A 131 -4.05 9.89 -5.90
C PHE A 131 -4.98 11.10 -5.78
N ALA A 132 -5.91 11.28 -6.71
CA ALA A 132 -6.93 12.34 -6.66
C ALA A 132 -7.69 12.34 -5.34
N ALA A 133 -8.12 11.15 -4.90
CA ALA A 133 -8.88 10.97 -3.67
C ALA A 133 -8.03 11.19 -2.41
N VAL A 134 -6.75 10.81 -2.43
CA VAL A 134 -5.84 10.93 -1.28
C VAL A 134 -5.30 12.37 -1.12
N ARG A 135 -5.08 13.09 -2.22
CA ARG A 135 -4.42 14.40 -2.22
C ARG A 135 -4.99 15.43 -1.23
N PRO A 136 -6.33 15.58 -1.05
CA PRO A 136 -6.88 16.54 -0.09
C PRO A 136 -6.40 16.33 1.35
N PHE A 137 -5.99 15.11 1.69
CA PHE A 137 -5.58 14.72 3.03
C PHE A 137 -4.09 14.97 3.30
N LEU A 138 -3.30 15.35 2.30
CA LEU A 138 -1.88 15.72 2.47
C LEU A 138 -1.68 16.96 3.36
N THR A 139 -2.74 17.75 3.55
CA THR A 139 -2.80 18.96 4.39
C THR A 139 -3.85 18.86 5.51
N ASP A 140 -4.30 17.65 5.86
CA ASP A 140 -5.24 17.44 6.96
C ASP A 140 -4.74 18.05 8.29
N ALA A 141 -5.65 18.43 9.20
CA ALA A 141 -5.24 18.96 10.50
C ALA A 141 -4.62 17.86 11.38
N ASP A 142 -5.10 16.63 11.26
CA ASP A 142 -4.59 15.48 11.99
C ASP A 142 -3.27 14.98 11.38
N GLN A 143 -2.22 14.85 12.21
CA GLN A 143 -0.90 14.45 11.76
C GLN A 143 -0.89 13.01 11.21
N ASP A 144 -1.57 12.07 11.86
CA ASP A 144 -1.57 10.68 11.41
C ASP A 144 -2.27 10.54 10.06
N VAL A 145 -3.36 11.29 9.87
CA VAL A 145 -4.06 11.34 8.58
C VAL A 145 -3.15 11.90 7.49
N ARG A 146 -2.47 13.04 7.73
CA ARG A 146 -1.53 13.61 6.75
C ARG A 146 -0.41 12.65 6.39
N GLU A 147 0.16 11.99 7.40
CA GLU A 147 1.26 11.06 7.20
C GLU A 147 0.80 9.84 6.41
N ALA A 148 -0.32 9.21 6.77
CA ALA A 148 -0.88 8.08 6.03
C ALA A 148 -1.25 8.47 4.58
N ALA A 149 -1.81 9.67 4.38
CA ALA A 149 -2.08 10.19 3.04
C ALA A 149 -0.81 10.36 2.21
N LEU A 150 0.25 10.90 2.80
CA LEU A 150 1.54 11.02 2.12
C LEU A 150 2.08 9.64 1.75
N ILE A 151 2.15 8.71 2.70
CA ILE A 151 2.75 7.40 2.42
C ILE A 151 1.94 6.59 1.41
N ALA A 152 0.61 6.76 1.34
CA ALA A 152 -0.18 6.25 0.23
C ALA A 152 0.15 6.96 -1.09
N ALA A 153 0.29 8.29 -1.09
CA ALA A 153 0.55 9.08 -2.29
C ALA A 153 1.91 8.81 -2.96
N LEU A 154 2.94 8.46 -2.19
CA LEU A 154 4.29 8.20 -2.70
C LEU A 154 4.31 7.10 -3.80
N PRO A 155 3.88 5.85 -3.57
CA PRO A 155 3.84 4.82 -4.61
C PRO A 155 2.79 5.10 -5.70
N LEU A 156 1.69 5.81 -5.39
CA LEU A 156 0.73 6.21 -6.42
C LEU A 156 1.38 7.16 -7.45
N SER A 157 2.26 8.06 -7.00
CA SER A 157 2.99 9.04 -7.84
C SER A 157 4.04 8.44 -8.79
N GLU A 158 4.26 7.13 -8.74
CA GLU A 158 5.07 6.42 -9.73
C GLU A 158 4.38 6.38 -11.11
N HIS A 159 3.06 6.60 -11.17
CA HIS A 159 2.37 6.76 -12.44
C HIS A 159 2.94 7.96 -13.23
N PRO A 160 3.27 7.81 -14.52
CA PRO A 160 3.90 8.87 -15.32
C PRO A 160 3.15 10.21 -15.28
N ASP A 161 1.82 10.18 -15.37
CA ASP A 161 0.97 11.39 -15.32
C ASP A 161 1.03 12.16 -14.00
N LEU A 162 1.62 11.58 -12.94
CA LEU A 162 1.78 12.21 -11.63
C LEU A 162 3.22 12.62 -11.34
N ALA A 163 4.15 12.45 -12.30
CA ALA A 163 5.57 12.76 -12.10
C ALA A 163 5.81 14.23 -11.74
N ASP A 164 5.02 15.15 -12.30
CA ASP A 164 5.10 16.58 -12.02
C ASP A 164 4.70 16.97 -10.59
N LEU A 165 4.08 16.05 -9.84
CA LEU A 165 3.67 16.26 -8.44
C LEU A 165 4.74 15.84 -7.43
N ARG A 166 5.83 15.19 -7.87
CA ARG A 166 6.92 14.76 -6.99
C ARG A 166 7.55 15.92 -6.20
N PRO A 167 7.73 17.15 -6.73
CA PRO A 167 8.20 18.27 -5.93
C PRO A 167 7.25 18.66 -4.78
N GLU A 168 5.93 18.61 -5.00
CA GLU A 168 4.93 18.82 -3.94
C GLU A 168 5.10 17.76 -2.86
N LEU A 169 5.09 16.47 -3.24
CA LEU A 169 5.24 15.34 -2.33
C LEU A 169 6.57 15.36 -1.57
N ALA A 170 7.66 15.81 -2.20
CA ALA A 170 8.96 15.95 -1.54
C ALA A 170 8.85 16.94 -0.35
N GLY A 171 8.16 18.06 -0.52
CA GLY A 171 7.92 18.99 0.58
C GLY A 171 7.07 18.40 1.71
N HIS A 172 6.11 17.52 1.41
CA HIS A 172 5.38 16.77 2.43
C HIS A 172 6.28 15.73 3.14
N ALA A 173 7.15 15.03 2.40
CA ALA A 173 8.10 14.05 2.93
C ALA A 173 9.14 14.69 3.85
N GLU A 174 9.71 15.83 3.47
CA GLU A 174 10.61 16.60 4.32
C GLU A 174 9.95 17.00 5.65
N ARG A 175 8.68 17.44 5.61
CA ARG A 175 7.91 17.73 6.84
C ARG A 175 7.70 16.48 7.70
N LEU A 176 7.31 15.35 7.09
CA LEU A 176 7.15 14.08 7.81
C LEU A 176 8.47 13.69 8.48
N LEU A 177 9.60 13.79 7.78
CA LEU A 177 10.91 13.46 8.32
C LEU A 177 11.38 14.41 9.42
N ALA A 178 10.84 15.64 9.48
CA ALA A 178 11.12 16.55 10.58
C ALA A 178 10.29 16.26 11.85
N THR A 179 9.09 15.69 11.72
CA THR A 179 8.13 15.59 12.85
C THR A 179 7.76 14.18 13.28
N SER A 180 7.81 13.21 12.36
CA SER A 180 7.35 11.84 12.63
C SER A 180 8.42 11.01 13.31
N THR A 181 8.00 10.21 14.29
CA THR A 181 8.80 9.16 14.95
C THR A 181 8.46 7.76 14.45
N ASP A 182 7.50 7.63 13.51
CA ASP A 182 7.16 6.33 12.93
C ASP A 182 8.25 5.91 11.93
N ARG A 183 9.07 4.96 12.35
CA ARG A 183 10.20 4.47 11.54
C ARG A 183 9.76 3.92 10.18
N ARG A 184 8.62 3.23 10.09
CA ARG A 184 8.15 2.66 8.82
C ARG A 184 7.77 3.77 7.83
N ARG A 185 7.08 4.80 8.30
CA ARG A 185 6.68 5.94 7.46
C ARG A 185 7.90 6.76 7.04
N ARG A 186 8.86 6.97 7.96
CA ARG A 186 10.15 7.62 7.66
C ARG A 186 10.94 6.87 6.60
N ASP A 187 11.12 5.56 6.76
CA ASP A 187 11.84 4.70 5.79
C ASP A 187 11.22 4.84 4.39
N ARG A 188 9.89 4.79 4.28
CA ARG A 188 9.15 4.94 3.02
C ARG A 188 9.33 6.33 2.40
N ALA A 189 9.32 7.40 3.20
CA ALA A 189 9.55 8.75 2.73
C ALA A 189 10.99 8.94 2.22
N LEU A 190 11.98 8.41 2.94
CA LEU A 190 13.39 8.45 2.53
C LEU A 190 13.60 7.69 1.22
N ASP A 191 13.03 6.48 1.09
CA ASP A 191 13.15 5.68 -0.12
C ASP A 191 12.55 6.38 -1.34
N ALA A 192 11.40 7.03 -1.19
CA ALA A 192 10.80 7.82 -2.27
C ALA A 192 11.68 9.01 -2.68
N LEU A 193 12.19 9.79 -1.72
CA LEU A 193 13.08 10.92 -1.99
C LEU A 193 14.35 10.48 -2.73
N ARG A 194 14.99 9.39 -2.28
CA ARG A 194 16.15 8.80 -2.93
C ARG A 194 15.83 8.31 -4.35
N GLY A 195 14.67 7.66 -4.52
CA GLY A 195 14.17 7.23 -5.83
C GLY A 195 13.96 8.40 -6.81
N TRP A 196 13.72 9.60 -6.31
CA TRP A 196 13.64 10.83 -7.10
C TRP A 196 14.98 11.58 -7.22
N GLY A 197 16.07 11.02 -6.73
CA GLY A 197 17.41 11.62 -6.80
C GLY A 197 17.67 12.76 -5.82
N ARG A 198 16.88 12.87 -4.74
CA ARG A 198 17.09 13.88 -3.68
C ARG A 198 18.16 13.41 -2.70
N ASP A 199 18.97 14.33 -2.20
CA ASP A 199 19.88 14.07 -1.08
C ASP A 199 19.09 14.04 0.24
N THR A 200 19.13 12.90 0.93
CA THR A 200 18.43 12.68 2.21
C THR A 200 19.33 12.78 3.43
N ALA A 201 20.64 12.95 3.28
CA ALA A 201 21.60 12.83 4.39
C ALA A 201 21.31 13.80 5.54
N ALA A 202 20.84 15.01 5.24
CA ALA A 202 20.48 16.02 6.24
C ALA A 202 19.11 15.77 6.92
N LEU A 203 18.28 14.89 6.35
CA LEU A 203 16.93 14.59 6.84
C LEU A 203 16.88 13.33 7.72
N GLU A 204 17.94 12.51 7.66
CA GLU A 204 18.07 11.26 8.40
C GLU A 204 18.46 11.49 9.86
N ASN A 205 17.75 10.86 10.79
CA ASN A 205 18.12 10.83 12.19
C ASN A 205 19.10 9.67 12.49
N ALA A 206 19.47 9.49 13.76
CA ALA A 206 20.37 8.40 14.16
C ALA A 206 19.75 7.01 13.97
N GLU A 207 18.44 6.87 14.16
CA GLU A 207 17.72 5.60 14.02
C GLU A 207 17.59 5.17 12.56
N ASP A 208 17.31 6.11 11.65
CA ASP A 208 17.24 5.87 10.21
C ASP A 208 18.59 5.33 9.70
N ARG A 209 19.69 6.01 10.06
CA ARG A 209 21.05 5.59 9.71
C ARG A 209 21.39 4.21 10.26
N ALA A 210 21.06 3.95 11.52
CA ALA A 210 21.27 2.65 12.13
C ALA A 210 20.45 1.54 11.43
N ALA A 211 19.22 1.83 11.00
CA ALA A 211 18.39 0.89 10.25
C ALA A 211 18.98 0.57 8.88
N GLN A 212 19.44 1.59 8.16
CA GLN A 212 20.11 1.44 6.87
C GLN A 212 21.37 0.59 6.98
N GLU A 213 22.20 0.82 7.99
CA GLU A 213 23.39 0.00 8.26
C GLU A 213 23.04 -1.47 8.54
N ARG A 214 21.98 -1.72 9.33
CA ARG A 214 21.49 -3.08 9.59
C ARG A 214 21.03 -3.76 8.31
N TYR A 215 20.24 -3.09 7.48
CA TYR A 215 19.79 -3.64 6.20
C TYR A 215 20.95 -3.92 5.24
N ALA A 216 21.94 -3.03 5.18
CA ALA A 216 23.14 -3.23 4.36
C ALA A 216 23.93 -4.47 4.81
N ARG A 217 24.07 -4.69 6.13
CA ARG A 217 24.71 -5.90 6.68
C ARG A 217 23.94 -7.16 6.31
N LEU A 218 22.63 -7.18 6.53
CA LEU A 218 21.77 -8.33 6.20
C LEU A 218 21.80 -8.65 4.70
N ARG A 219 21.83 -7.63 3.84
CA ARG A 219 21.95 -7.82 2.39
C ARG A 219 23.31 -8.44 2.03
N ALA A 220 24.41 -7.92 2.58
CA ALA A 220 25.75 -8.45 2.33
C ALA A 220 25.92 -9.90 2.85
N GLU A 221 25.27 -10.24 3.96
CA GLU A 221 25.26 -11.61 4.49
C GLU A 221 24.52 -12.59 3.57
N ARG A 222 23.35 -12.19 3.02
CA ARG A 222 22.62 -13.00 2.04
C ARG A 222 23.43 -13.22 0.77
N GLU A 223 24.04 -12.15 0.24
CA GLU A 223 24.87 -12.23 -0.97
C GLU A 223 26.09 -13.14 -0.78
N ARG A 224 26.70 -13.15 0.42
CA ARG A 224 27.77 -14.10 0.77
C ARG A 224 27.27 -15.54 0.86
N GLY A 225 26.13 -15.76 1.53
CA GLY A 225 25.56 -17.10 1.70
C GLY A 225 25.03 -17.74 0.42
N ASP A 226 24.58 -16.93 -0.55
CA ASP A 226 24.19 -17.41 -1.89
C ASP A 226 25.41 -17.71 -2.77
N GLY A 227 26.52 -17.00 -2.58
CA GLY A 227 27.80 -17.27 -3.26
C GLY A 227 28.47 -18.57 -2.82
N GLU A 228 28.35 -18.94 -1.53
CA GLU A 228 28.93 -20.18 -0.99
C GLU A 228 28.14 -21.45 -1.34
N ARG A 229 26.85 -21.34 -1.72
CA ARG A 229 26.03 -22.48 -2.19
C ARG A 229 26.15 -22.76 -3.70
N GLY A 230 27.03 -22.03 -4.40
CA GLY A 230 27.19 -22.13 -5.85
C GLY A 230 27.90 -23.37 -6.38
N ASP A 231 28.64 -24.12 -5.53
CA ASP A 231 29.57 -25.17 -5.98
C ASP A 231 29.31 -26.57 -5.37
N GLY A 232 28.10 -26.86 -4.88
CA GLY A 232 27.81 -28.15 -4.24
C GLY A 232 26.39 -28.66 -4.45
N GLU A 233 26.27 -29.68 -5.31
CA GLU A 233 25.20 -30.70 -5.37
C GLU A 233 23.72 -30.25 -5.41
N ARG A 234 23.14 -30.51 -6.58
CA ARG A 234 21.71 -30.57 -6.84
C ARG A 234 21.09 -31.77 -6.10
N ALA A 235 20.88 -31.68 -4.79
CA ALA A 235 20.12 -32.65 -4.01
C ALA A 235 18.66 -32.22 -3.84
N GLY A 236 17.75 -33.18 -3.99
CA GLY A 236 16.32 -33.02 -4.22
C GLY A 236 15.54 -32.22 -3.16
N TRP A 237 14.52 -31.52 -3.65
CA TRP A 237 13.49 -30.85 -2.85
C TRP A 237 12.65 -31.88 -2.08
N GLY A 238 13.13 -32.25 -0.89
CA GLY A 238 12.35 -32.90 0.15
C GLY A 238 11.63 -31.83 0.96
N SER A 239 10.30 -31.90 0.95
CA SER A 239 9.35 -31.13 1.75
C SER A 239 9.81 -30.94 3.20
N ALA A 240 10.05 -29.68 3.58
CA ALA A 240 10.18 -29.24 4.97
C ALA A 240 9.18 -28.10 5.20
N GLU A 241 8.41 -28.31 6.26
CA GLU A 241 7.27 -27.56 6.77
C GLU A 241 7.47 -26.04 6.79
N TYR A 242 6.45 -25.32 6.31
CA TYR A 242 6.29 -23.88 6.52
C TYR A 242 6.06 -23.63 8.02
N SER A 243 7.10 -23.18 8.72
CA SER A 243 6.92 -22.51 10.01
C SER A 243 6.38 -21.11 9.79
N GLU A 244 5.12 -20.93 10.16
CA GLU A 244 4.49 -19.63 10.39
C GLU A 244 5.25 -18.89 11.51
N GLN A 245 5.93 -17.80 11.15
CA GLN A 245 6.01 -16.54 11.91
C GLN A 245 6.99 -15.57 11.21
N PRO A 246 6.53 -14.38 10.77
CA PRO A 246 7.44 -13.34 10.32
C PRO A 246 8.14 -12.68 11.52
N PRO A 247 9.43 -12.34 11.42
CA PRO A 247 10.11 -11.61 12.49
C PRO A 247 9.62 -10.16 12.50
N PHE A 248 9.03 -9.75 13.61
CA PHE A 248 8.89 -8.35 14.00
C PHE A 248 10.21 -7.85 14.61
#